data_AF-A0A177PU00-F1
#
_entry.id   AF-A0A177PU00-F1
#
_cell.length_a   1.000
_cell.length_b   1.000
_cell.length_c   1.000
_cell.angle_alpha   90.00
_cell.angle_beta   90.00
_cell.angle_gamma   90.00
#
_symmetry.space_group_name_H-M   'P 1'
#
loop_
_entity.id
_entity.type
_entity.pdbx_description
1 polymer ?
#
loop_
_entity_poly.entity_id
_entity_poly.type
_entity_poly.pdbx_seq_one_letter_code
_entity_poly.pdbx_strand_id
1 'polypeptide(L)'
;MKRGGPFSIFRGLAIGLTLSFVNLCGAFLTVSAIGGLGEWTKPQFVGMFGLIEVATGAAFVICPNIWRLPVAEAKLGTRGQDVKFAASTILIPHWVGGVKSIAGIACVAFAAFSEGVSFATPALALLVVYVAAASVGLSMLFARAGVMRPDLDVVGIVLKRPGHSDHALPEISLGSSIVQLLLNVCSFPSVKLFSPGVLYRPEFGPSSGALAWGAILSAVILAAGFLAWWGRLGLRAPRAQQRDAEQFAEGG
;
A
#
# COMPACT_ATOMS: atom_id res chain seq x y z
N MET A 1 2.97 -13.03 26.37
CA MET A 1 1.74 -12.26 26.07
C MET A 1 1.82 -10.90 26.77
N LYS A 2 2.18 -9.83 26.07
CA LYS A 2 1.90 -8.46 26.52
C LYS A 2 0.74 -7.96 25.67
N ARG A 3 -0.47 -7.93 26.24
CA ARG A 3 -1.59 -7.20 25.63
C ARG A 3 -1.15 -5.74 25.52
N GLY A 4 -1.08 -5.20 24.30
CA GLY A 4 -0.80 -3.78 24.09
C GLY A 4 -1.82 -2.95 24.85
N GLY A 5 -1.35 -2.14 25.80
CA GLY A 5 -2.23 -1.20 26.51
C GLY A 5 -2.77 -0.13 25.55
N PRO A 6 -3.84 0.60 25.92
CA PRO A 6 -4.44 1.64 25.07
C PRO A 6 -3.41 2.66 24.54
N PHE A 7 -2.33 2.91 25.28
CA PHE A 7 -1.21 3.76 24.87
C PHE A 7 -0.45 3.31 23.60
N SER A 8 -0.42 2.01 23.25
CA SER A 8 0.25 1.55 22.03
C SER A 8 -0.54 1.91 20.77
N ILE A 9 -1.87 1.89 20.86
CA ILE A 9 -2.78 2.27 19.77
C ILE A 9 -2.65 3.77 19.46
N PHE A 10 -2.65 4.62 20.49
CA PHE A 10 -2.47 6.07 20.32
C PHE A 10 -1.09 6.44 19.76
N ARG A 11 -0.05 5.71 20.16
CA ARG A 11 1.31 5.92 19.62
C ARG A 11 1.41 5.48 18.15
N GLY A 12 0.80 4.35 17.78
CA GLY A 12 0.72 3.90 16.39
C GLY A 12 -0.07 4.87 15.50
N LEU A 13 -1.20 5.38 16.01
CA LEU A 13 -2.00 6.41 15.35
C LEU A 13 -1.19 7.70 15.14
N ALA A 14 -0.53 8.21 16.18
CA ALA A 14 0.27 9.42 16.11
C ALA A 14 1.44 9.29 15.10
N ILE A 15 2.13 8.15 15.09
CA ILE A 15 3.22 7.88 14.13
C ILE A 15 2.66 7.83 12.69
N GLY A 16 1.58 7.09 12.45
CA GLY A 16 0.98 6.98 11.12
C GLY A 16 0.46 8.32 10.57
N LEU A 17 -0.16 9.13 11.42
CA LEU A 17 -0.60 10.49 11.07
C LEU A 17 0.59 11.41 10.78
N THR A 18 1.63 11.37 11.62
CA THR A 18 2.85 12.15 11.41
C THR A 18 3.53 11.78 10.10
N LEU A 19 3.61 10.48 9.78
CA LEU A 19 4.21 10.01 8.54
C LEU A 19 3.41 10.46 7.31
N SER A 20 2.08 10.43 7.40
CA SER A 20 1.18 10.91 6.34
C SER A 20 1.33 12.42 6.11
N PHE A 21 1.46 13.19 7.19
CA PHE A 21 1.73 14.63 7.12
C PHE A 21 3.11 14.93 6.51
N VAL A 22 4.15 14.22 6.94
CA VAL A 22 5.50 14.34 6.36
C VAL A 22 5.48 13.98 4.88
N ASN A 23 4.74 12.94 4.49
CA ASN A 23 4.55 12.58 3.08
C ASN A 23 3.85 13.68 2.29
N LEU A 24 2.80 14.30 2.84
CA LEU A 24 2.13 15.44 2.20
C LEU A 24 3.08 16.63 2.05
N CYS A 25 3.86 16.97 3.08
CA CYS A 25 4.87 18.03 3.00
C CYS A 25 5.94 17.72 1.95
N GLY A 26 6.45 16.48 1.92
CA GLY A 26 7.37 16.00 0.89
C GLY A 26 6.76 16.09 -0.51
N ALA A 27 5.46 15.81 -0.64
CA ALA A 27 4.70 15.98 -1.87
C ALA A 27 4.71 17.42 -2.35
N PHE A 28 4.37 18.36 -1.46
CA PHE A 28 4.36 19.78 -1.77
C PHE A 28 5.75 20.29 -2.17
N LEU A 29 6.80 19.87 -1.46
CA LEU A 29 8.17 20.24 -1.79
C LEU A 29 8.58 19.70 -3.16
N THR A 30 8.25 18.44 -3.46
CA THR A 30 8.56 17.79 -4.74
C THR A 30 7.82 18.49 -5.88
N VAL A 31 6.52 18.73 -5.73
CA VAL A 31 5.70 19.47 -6.70
C VAL A 31 6.26 20.87 -6.93
N SER A 32 6.66 21.56 -5.86
CA SER A 32 7.29 22.89 -5.96
C SER A 32 8.60 22.85 -6.74
N ALA A 33 9.43 21.82 -6.52
CA ALA A 33 10.69 21.63 -7.22
C ALA A 33 10.52 21.33 -8.72
N ILE A 34 9.43 20.66 -9.13
CA ILE A 34 9.13 20.32 -10.54
C ILE A 34 8.25 21.38 -11.25
N GLY A 35 8.26 22.62 -10.77
CA GLY A 35 7.55 23.73 -11.41
C GLY A 35 6.10 23.91 -10.95
N GLY A 36 5.79 23.57 -9.70
CA GLY A 36 4.51 23.86 -9.06
C GLY A 36 3.34 22.98 -9.51
N LEU A 37 2.12 23.38 -9.15
CA LEU A 37 0.89 22.58 -9.32
C LEU A 37 0.28 22.61 -10.74
N GLY A 38 0.80 23.44 -11.66
CA GLY A 38 0.20 23.59 -12.99
C GLY A 38 -1.23 24.13 -12.88
N GLU A 39 -2.19 23.43 -13.47
CA GLU A 39 -3.62 23.78 -13.45
C GLU A 39 -4.32 23.47 -12.11
N TRP A 40 -3.68 22.70 -11.23
CA TRP A 40 -4.29 22.24 -9.98
C TRP A 40 -4.32 23.36 -8.93
N THR A 41 -5.45 23.52 -8.25
CA THR A 41 -5.51 24.31 -7.00
C THR A 41 -4.90 23.52 -5.84
N LYS A 42 -4.54 24.20 -4.75
CA LYS A 42 -4.02 23.54 -3.54
C LYS A 42 -5.04 22.55 -2.94
N PRO A 43 -6.33 22.90 -2.77
CA PRO A 43 -7.31 21.94 -2.26
C PRO A 43 -7.53 20.76 -3.23
N GLN A 44 -7.52 20.99 -4.54
CA GLN A 44 -7.65 19.91 -5.53
C GLN A 44 -6.53 18.88 -5.41
N PHE A 45 -5.30 19.36 -5.25
CA PHE A 45 -4.13 18.52 -5.02
C PHE A 45 -4.24 17.72 -3.72
N VAL A 46 -4.63 18.38 -2.61
CA VAL A 46 -4.83 17.72 -1.32
C VAL A 46 -5.89 16.62 -1.43
N GLY A 47 -6.98 16.85 -2.17
CA GLY A 47 -8.01 15.83 -2.39
C GLY A 47 -7.52 14.64 -3.22
N MET A 48 -6.75 14.89 -4.29
CA MET A 48 -6.14 13.82 -5.10
C MET A 48 -5.16 12.99 -4.26
N PHE A 49 -4.26 13.66 -3.52
CA PHE A 49 -3.34 12.99 -2.60
C PHE A 49 -4.11 12.17 -1.57
N GLY A 50 -5.17 12.75 -0.99
CA GLY A 50 -6.07 12.09 -0.07
C GLY A 50 -6.64 10.79 -0.64
N LEU A 51 -7.17 10.80 -1.87
CA LEU A 51 -7.69 9.60 -2.52
C LEU A 51 -6.64 8.50 -2.68
N ILE A 52 -5.41 8.88 -3.06
CA ILE A 52 -4.29 7.93 -3.20
C ILE A 52 -3.91 7.36 -1.82
N GLU A 53 -3.87 8.19 -0.78
CA GLU A 53 -3.62 7.75 0.60
C GLU A 53 -4.71 6.79 1.11
N VAL A 54 -5.99 7.05 0.79
CA VAL A 54 -7.08 6.11 1.12
C VAL A 54 -6.90 4.78 0.39
N ALA A 55 -6.64 4.82 -0.92
CA ALA A 55 -6.50 3.60 -1.72
C ALA A 55 -5.28 2.76 -1.31
N THR A 56 -4.13 3.40 -1.11
CA THR A 56 -2.90 2.74 -0.65
C THR A 56 -3.06 2.25 0.80
N GLY A 57 -3.69 3.03 1.67
CA GLY A 57 -4.04 2.62 3.04
C GLY A 57 -4.93 1.38 3.05
N ALA A 58 -5.97 1.34 2.22
CA ALA A 58 -6.85 0.17 2.08
C ALA A 58 -6.08 -1.06 1.58
N ALA A 59 -5.22 -0.91 0.58
CA ALA A 59 -4.36 -2.00 0.10
C ALA A 59 -3.39 -2.50 1.20
N PHE A 60 -2.85 -1.58 2.02
CA PHE A 60 -1.87 -1.90 3.07
C PHE A 60 -2.47 -2.65 4.26
N VAL A 61 -3.79 -2.83 4.30
CA VAL A 61 -4.41 -3.77 5.25
C VAL A 61 -3.96 -5.20 4.97
N ILE A 62 -3.71 -5.57 3.72
CA ILE A 62 -3.36 -6.95 3.32
C ILE A 62 -2.01 -7.08 2.60
N CYS A 63 -1.55 -6.03 1.90
CA CYS A 63 -0.29 -6.06 1.15
C CYS A 63 0.95 -6.46 1.98
N PRO A 64 1.10 -6.07 3.26
CA PRO A 64 2.25 -6.50 4.06
C PRO A 64 2.39 -8.03 4.15
N ASN A 65 1.28 -8.78 4.16
CA ASN A 65 1.33 -10.24 4.14
C ASN A 65 1.74 -10.78 2.77
N ILE A 66 1.34 -10.12 1.68
CA ILE A 66 1.73 -10.47 0.31
C ILE A 66 3.24 -10.25 0.13
N TRP A 67 3.73 -9.10 0.59
CA TRP A 67 5.14 -8.70 0.54
C TRP A 67 6.06 -9.60 1.37
N ARG A 68 5.50 -10.32 2.36
CA ARG A 68 6.25 -11.28 3.16
C ARG A 68 6.41 -12.64 2.51
N LEU A 69 5.67 -12.97 1.45
CA LEU A 69 5.74 -14.30 0.84
C LEU A 69 7.15 -14.65 0.33
N PRO A 70 7.93 -13.74 -0.31
CA PRO A 70 9.33 -14.01 -0.66
C PRO A 70 10.20 -14.34 0.55
N VAL A 71 10.03 -13.59 1.65
CA VAL A 71 10.75 -13.82 2.91
C VAL A 71 10.38 -15.18 3.51
N ALA A 72 9.09 -15.54 3.47
CA ALA A 72 8.64 -16.85 3.89
C ALA A 72 9.26 -17.97 3.04
N GLU A 73 9.38 -17.78 1.72
CA GLU A 73 10.01 -18.78 0.83
C GLU A 73 11.51 -18.90 1.12
N ALA A 74 12.22 -17.79 1.35
CA ALA A 74 13.63 -17.81 1.74
C ALA A 74 13.86 -18.63 3.03
N LYS A 75 12.96 -18.49 4.02
CA LYS A 75 13.07 -19.17 5.32
C LYS A 75 12.57 -20.61 5.31
N LEU A 76 11.50 -20.90 4.59
CA LEU A 76 10.74 -22.15 4.68
C LEU A 76 10.90 -23.05 3.46
N GLY A 77 11.19 -22.48 2.29
CA GLY A 77 11.34 -23.22 1.03
C GLY A 77 12.48 -24.23 1.06
N THR A 78 13.55 -23.94 1.82
CA THR A 78 14.65 -24.87 2.08
C THR A 78 14.25 -26.11 2.88
N ARG A 79 13.07 -26.10 3.53
CA ARG A 79 12.49 -27.22 4.29
C ARG A 79 11.47 -28.03 3.49
N GLY A 80 11.37 -27.81 2.18
CA GLY A 80 10.45 -28.53 1.29
C GLY A 80 8.97 -28.15 1.49
N GLN A 81 8.68 -27.00 2.09
CA GLN A 81 7.32 -26.45 2.21
C GLN A 81 7.14 -25.32 1.20
N ASP A 82 6.43 -25.59 0.11
CA ASP A 82 6.08 -24.56 -0.88
C ASP A 82 5.19 -23.48 -0.24
N VAL A 83 5.63 -22.22 -0.29
CA VAL A 83 4.80 -21.08 0.12
C VAL A 83 3.59 -20.92 -0.80
N LYS A 84 2.43 -20.73 -0.17
CA LYS A 84 1.15 -20.52 -0.86
C LYS A 84 0.66 -19.09 -0.71
N PHE A 85 -0.02 -18.60 -1.75
CA PHE A 85 -0.86 -17.42 -1.63
C PHE A 85 -2.19 -17.86 -1.02
N ALA A 86 -2.28 -17.81 0.31
CA ALA A 86 -3.38 -18.39 1.04
C ALA A 86 -4.24 -17.34 1.77
N ALA A 87 -5.56 -17.48 1.71
CA ALA A 87 -6.48 -16.56 2.38
C ALA A 87 -6.19 -16.44 3.88
N SER A 88 -5.84 -17.54 4.56
CA SER A 88 -5.56 -17.57 6.00
C SER A 88 -4.36 -16.72 6.45
N THR A 89 -3.42 -16.42 5.54
CA THR A 89 -2.25 -15.56 5.83
C THR A 89 -2.43 -14.17 5.26
N ILE A 90 -2.99 -14.04 4.05
CA ILE A 90 -3.12 -12.75 3.38
C ILE A 90 -4.14 -11.84 4.06
N LEU A 91 -5.24 -12.41 4.57
CA LEU A 91 -6.33 -11.63 5.17
C LEU A 91 -6.11 -11.25 6.64
N ILE A 92 -4.92 -11.49 7.19
CA ILE A 92 -4.59 -11.02 8.55
C ILE A 92 -4.41 -9.49 8.48
N PRO A 93 -5.26 -8.69 9.14
CA PRO A 93 -5.29 -7.25 8.91
C PRO A 93 -4.09 -6.52 9.54
N HIS A 94 -3.50 -5.60 8.77
CA HIS A 94 -2.48 -4.66 9.24
C HIS A 94 -3.06 -3.26 9.43
N TRP A 95 -3.23 -2.85 10.70
CA TRP A 95 -3.93 -1.61 11.05
C TRP A 95 -3.19 -0.32 10.71
N VAL A 96 -1.89 -0.40 10.38
CA VAL A 96 -1.13 0.74 9.84
C VAL A 96 -1.80 1.29 8.56
N GLY A 97 -2.32 0.42 7.70
CA GLY A 97 -3.09 0.83 6.51
C GLY A 97 -4.40 1.55 6.86
N GLY A 98 -5.04 1.16 7.96
CA GLY A 98 -6.24 1.82 8.48
C GLY A 98 -5.97 3.26 8.92
N VAL A 99 -4.86 3.50 9.63
CA VAL A 99 -4.45 4.86 10.04
C VAL A 99 -4.19 5.76 8.84
N LYS A 100 -3.49 5.23 7.82
CA LYS A 100 -3.22 5.93 6.56
C LYS A 100 -4.52 6.29 5.83
N SER A 101 -5.49 5.37 5.83
CA SER A 101 -6.82 5.62 5.24
C SER A 101 -7.57 6.75 5.93
N ILE A 102 -7.49 6.84 7.26
CA ILE A 102 -8.11 7.94 8.02
C ILE A 102 -7.49 9.29 7.64
N ALA A 103 -6.16 9.36 7.52
CA ALA A 103 -5.46 10.57 7.08
C ALA A 103 -5.89 11.00 5.67
N GLY A 104 -6.00 10.04 4.75
CA GLY A 104 -6.49 10.28 3.39
C GLY A 104 -7.93 10.79 3.37
N ILE A 105 -8.82 10.21 4.18
CA ILE A 105 -10.23 10.66 4.30
C ILE A 105 -10.30 12.10 4.79
N ALA A 106 -9.46 12.51 5.75
CA ALA A 106 -9.42 13.90 6.21
C ALA A 106 -9.03 14.87 5.08
N CYS A 107 -8.08 14.49 4.23
CA CYS A 107 -7.68 15.28 3.05
C CYS A 107 -8.80 15.36 2.01
N VAL A 108 -9.49 14.24 1.74
CA VAL A 108 -10.66 14.18 0.84
C VAL A 108 -11.80 15.05 1.37
N ALA A 109 -12.08 15.00 2.68
CA ALA A 109 -13.12 15.81 3.32
C ALA A 109 -12.80 17.31 3.25
N PHE A 110 -11.53 17.69 3.45
CA PHE A 110 -11.07 19.06 3.27
C PHE A 110 -11.26 19.56 1.82
N ALA A 111 -10.91 18.73 0.83
CA ALA A 111 -11.10 19.08 -0.57
C ALA A 111 -12.59 19.18 -0.93
N ALA A 112 -13.42 18.24 -0.46
CA ALA A 112 -14.87 18.27 -0.63
C ALA A 112 -15.51 19.52 -0.02
N PHE A 113 -15.03 19.97 1.14
CA PHE A 113 -15.48 21.22 1.76
C PHE A 113 -15.08 22.46 0.95
N SER A 114 -13.88 22.44 0.36
CA SER A 114 -13.32 23.60 -0.34
C SER A 114 -13.80 23.74 -1.79
N GLU A 115 -13.94 22.63 -2.50
CA GLU A 115 -14.24 22.57 -3.94
C GLU A 115 -15.71 22.16 -4.21
N GLY A 116 -16.46 21.82 -3.16
CA GLY A 116 -17.83 21.34 -3.27
C GLY A 116 -17.94 19.86 -3.62
N VAL A 117 -19.14 19.30 -3.42
CA VAL A 117 -19.49 17.92 -3.74
C VAL A 117 -20.61 17.88 -4.77
N SER A 118 -20.57 16.88 -5.64
CA SER A 118 -21.53 16.64 -6.71
C SER A 118 -22.22 15.28 -6.55
N PHE A 119 -23.21 15.01 -7.40
CA PHE A 119 -23.79 13.67 -7.54
C PHE A 119 -22.76 12.59 -7.94
N ALA A 120 -21.61 12.98 -8.51
CA ALA A 120 -20.55 12.05 -8.87
C ALA A 120 -19.58 11.76 -7.70
N THR A 121 -19.57 12.56 -6.63
CA THR A 121 -18.65 12.37 -5.49
C THR A 121 -18.67 10.96 -4.90
N PRO A 122 -19.83 10.28 -4.72
CA PRO A 122 -19.85 8.91 -4.22
C PRO A 122 -19.06 7.92 -5.09
N ALA A 123 -18.91 8.18 -6.40
CA ALA A 123 -18.13 7.34 -7.30
C ALA A 123 -16.62 7.40 -7.02
N LEU A 124 -16.13 8.35 -6.21
CA LEU A 124 -14.74 8.35 -5.72
C LEU A 124 -14.42 7.08 -4.92
N ALA A 125 -15.41 6.50 -4.23
CA ALA A 125 -15.23 5.24 -3.52
C ALA A 125 -14.88 4.09 -4.49
N LEU A 126 -15.48 4.06 -5.69
CA LEU A 126 -15.13 3.08 -6.72
C LEU A 126 -13.71 3.28 -7.22
N LEU A 127 -13.31 4.53 -7.45
CA LEU A 127 -11.94 4.84 -7.86
C LEU A 127 -10.91 4.40 -6.81
N VAL A 128 -11.20 4.62 -5.53
CA VAL A 128 -10.39 4.11 -4.40
C VAL A 128 -10.26 2.60 -4.47
N VAL A 129 -11.37 1.88 -4.67
CA VAL A 129 -11.37 0.41 -4.80
C VAL A 129 -10.53 -0.03 -6.00
N TYR A 130 -10.64 0.63 -7.15
CA TYR A 130 -9.84 0.29 -8.34
C TYR A 130 -8.33 0.48 -8.10
N VAL A 131 -7.93 1.61 -7.49
CA VAL A 131 -6.52 1.88 -7.19
C VAL A 131 -5.99 0.90 -6.12
N ALA A 132 -6.79 0.58 -5.10
CA ALA A 132 -6.42 -0.41 -4.09
C ALA A 132 -6.26 -1.81 -4.72
N ALA A 133 -7.21 -2.24 -5.56
CA ALA A 133 -7.15 -3.51 -6.27
C ALA A 133 -5.93 -3.61 -7.20
N ALA A 134 -5.61 -2.55 -7.95
CA ALA A 134 -4.40 -2.49 -8.76
C ALA A 134 -3.13 -2.59 -7.91
N SER A 135 -3.09 -1.91 -6.76
CA SER A 135 -1.97 -1.97 -5.81
C SER A 135 -1.76 -3.38 -5.24
N VAL A 136 -2.85 -4.08 -4.92
CA VAL A 136 -2.82 -5.48 -4.49
C VAL A 136 -2.32 -6.38 -5.62
N GLY A 137 -2.85 -6.26 -6.83
CA GLY A 137 -2.42 -7.06 -7.98
C GLY A 137 -0.94 -6.85 -8.33
N LEU A 138 -0.44 -5.61 -8.32
CA LEU A 138 0.99 -5.32 -8.46
C LEU A 138 1.80 -5.99 -7.35
N SER A 139 1.36 -5.88 -6.10
CA SER A 139 2.02 -6.53 -4.96
C SER A 139 2.08 -8.05 -5.15
N MET A 140 1.02 -8.67 -5.67
CA MET A 140 1.00 -10.10 -5.99
C MET A 140 2.04 -10.48 -7.05
N LEU A 141 2.15 -9.69 -8.13
CA LEU A 141 3.11 -9.93 -9.22
C LEU A 141 4.56 -9.87 -8.71
N PHE A 142 4.91 -8.82 -7.97
CA PHE A 142 6.25 -8.65 -7.42
C PHE A 142 6.57 -9.71 -6.35
N ALA A 143 5.63 -10.00 -5.45
CA ALA A 143 5.80 -11.08 -4.48
C ALA A 143 5.98 -12.44 -5.17
N ARG A 144 5.30 -12.68 -6.31
CA ARG A 144 5.52 -13.92 -7.07
C ARG A 144 6.93 -14.00 -7.62
N ALA A 145 7.42 -12.92 -8.22
CA ALA A 145 8.79 -12.85 -8.73
C ALA A 145 9.81 -13.06 -7.60
N GLY A 146 9.59 -12.44 -6.43
CA GLY A 146 10.43 -12.63 -5.25
C GLY A 146 10.41 -14.07 -4.71
N VAL A 147 9.26 -14.74 -4.73
CA VAL A 147 9.17 -16.18 -4.37
C VAL A 147 9.89 -17.08 -5.38
N MET A 148 9.98 -16.70 -6.67
CA MET A 148 10.75 -17.49 -7.64
C MET A 148 12.27 -17.36 -7.44
N ARG A 149 12.73 -16.22 -6.93
CA ARG A 149 14.15 -15.91 -6.70
C ARG A 149 14.35 -15.20 -5.36
N PRO A 150 14.10 -15.91 -4.23
CA PRO A 150 14.25 -15.31 -2.91
C PRO A 150 15.70 -14.92 -2.61
N ASP A 151 16.66 -15.58 -3.27
CA ASP A 151 18.10 -15.26 -3.22
C ASP A 151 18.43 -13.86 -3.75
N LEU A 152 17.62 -13.33 -4.67
CA LEU A 152 17.78 -11.99 -5.23
C LEU A 152 16.87 -10.97 -4.58
N ASP A 153 15.69 -11.39 -4.12
CA ASP A 153 14.66 -10.48 -3.62
C ASP A 153 14.77 -10.21 -2.12
N VAL A 154 15.28 -11.13 -1.32
CA VAL A 154 15.28 -11.01 0.15
C VAL A 154 16.62 -10.54 0.66
N VAL A 155 16.61 -9.43 1.38
CA VAL A 155 17.80 -8.86 2.02
C VAL A 155 17.65 -8.82 3.55
N GLY A 156 18.69 -9.26 4.25
CA GLY A 156 18.80 -9.17 5.71
C GLY A 156 19.86 -8.13 6.10
N ILE A 157 19.55 -7.32 7.11
CA ILE A 157 20.50 -6.35 7.67
C ILE A 157 20.92 -6.85 9.04
N VAL A 158 22.23 -7.05 9.24
CA VAL A 158 22.80 -7.41 10.54
C VAL A 158 23.52 -6.20 11.11
N LEU A 159 22.99 -5.67 12.22
CA LEU A 159 23.61 -4.60 12.96
C LEU A 159 24.70 -5.18 13.86
N LYS A 160 25.96 -4.91 13.52
CA LYS A 160 27.10 -5.23 14.35
C LYS A 160 27.46 -4.01 15.19
N ARG A 161 27.33 -4.12 16.51
CA ARG A 161 27.74 -3.07 17.45
C ARG A 161 28.88 -3.60 18.33
N PRO A 162 30.01 -2.87 18.46
CA PRO A 162 31.10 -3.29 19.33
C PRO A 162 30.62 -3.58 20.76
N GLY A 163 31.04 -4.73 21.31
CA GLY A 163 30.66 -5.16 22.66
C GLY A 163 29.22 -5.64 22.84
N HIS A 164 28.43 -5.76 21.76
CA HIS A 164 27.06 -6.28 21.81
C HIS A 164 26.93 -7.47 20.83
N SER A 165 25.95 -8.34 21.07
CA SER A 165 25.64 -9.41 20.12
C SER A 165 25.09 -8.84 18.82
N ASP A 166 25.47 -9.45 17.70
CA ASP A 166 24.92 -9.15 16.38
C ASP A 166 23.39 -9.17 16.43
N HIS A 167 22.77 -8.08 15.97
CA HIS A 167 21.31 -7.97 15.94
C HIS A 167 20.83 -8.01 14.48
N ALA A 168 20.25 -9.15 14.09
CA ALA A 168 19.63 -9.31 12.79
C ALA A 168 18.25 -8.61 12.78
N LEU A 169 18.11 -7.61 11.91
CA LEU A 169 16.83 -6.97 11.65
C LEU A 169 15.92 -7.91 10.83
N PRO A 170 14.58 -7.71 10.88
CA PRO A 170 13.67 -8.44 10.02
C PRO A 170 14.07 -8.30 8.54
N GLU A 171 14.13 -9.43 7.84
CA GLU A 171 14.40 -9.46 6.40
C GLU A 171 13.30 -8.74 5.61
N ILE A 172 13.70 -8.12 4.51
CA ILE A 172 12.85 -7.28 3.67
C ILE A 172 12.91 -7.78 2.23
N SER A 173 11.76 -7.78 1.54
CA SER A 173 11.68 -8.01 0.10
C SER A 173 11.99 -6.71 -0.66
N LEU A 174 12.96 -6.76 -1.57
CA LEU A 174 13.34 -5.66 -2.45
C LEU A 174 12.20 -5.31 -3.42
N GLY A 175 11.56 -6.30 -4.02
CA GLY A 175 10.41 -6.11 -4.90
C GLY A 175 9.25 -5.41 -4.18
N SER A 176 9.01 -5.77 -2.93
CA SER A 176 8.00 -5.10 -2.09
C SER A 176 8.39 -3.65 -1.78
N SER A 177 9.68 -3.41 -1.51
CA SER A 177 10.21 -2.06 -1.30
C SER A 177 10.09 -1.20 -2.56
N ILE A 178 10.30 -1.78 -3.75
CA ILE A 178 10.11 -1.12 -5.04
C ILE A 178 8.63 -0.79 -5.27
N VAL A 179 7.71 -1.73 -5.03
CA VAL A 179 6.26 -1.47 -5.14
C VAL A 179 5.85 -0.34 -4.20
N GLN A 180 6.28 -0.39 -2.94
CA GLN A 180 5.99 0.66 -1.97
C GLN A 180 6.57 2.01 -2.41
N LEU A 181 7.79 2.03 -2.93
CA LEU A 181 8.41 3.23 -3.48
C LEU A 181 7.61 3.77 -4.67
N LEU A 182 7.25 2.93 -5.63
CA LEU A 182 6.47 3.32 -6.80
C LEU A 182 5.11 3.87 -6.40
N LEU A 183 4.38 3.20 -5.49
CA LEU A 183 3.09 3.70 -5.01
C LEU A 183 3.20 5.06 -4.33
N ASN A 184 4.28 5.30 -3.57
CA ASN A 184 4.51 6.59 -2.92
C ASN A 184 4.97 7.67 -3.92
N VAL A 185 5.95 7.37 -4.78
CA VAL A 185 6.57 8.34 -5.68
C VAL A 185 5.69 8.67 -6.87
N CYS A 186 4.97 7.70 -7.43
CA CYS A 186 4.06 7.93 -8.57
C CYS A 186 2.91 8.90 -8.24
N SER A 187 2.61 9.10 -6.95
CA SER A 187 1.68 10.14 -6.50
C SER A 187 2.09 11.54 -6.98
N PHE A 188 3.39 11.83 -7.10
CA PHE A 188 3.89 13.18 -7.47
C PHE A 188 3.82 13.50 -8.97
N PRO A 189 4.24 12.61 -9.90
CA PRO A 189 4.02 12.83 -11.33
C PRO A 189 2.55 12.93 -11.72
N SER A 190 1.64 12.34 -10.94
CA SER A 190 0.19 12.34 -11.23
C SER A 190 -0.35 13.73 -11.56
N VAL A 191 0.05 14.78 -10.81
CA VAL A 191 -0.45 16.16 -11.05
C VAL A 191 0.04 16.77 -12.36
N LYS A 192 1.15 16.26 -12.90
CA LYS A 192 1.72 16.70 -14.18
C LYS A 192 1.21 15.86 -15.34
N LEU A 193 0.86 14.60 -15.07
CA LEU A 193 0.36 13.66 -16.08
C LEU A 193 -1.15 13.78 -16.30
N PHE A 194 -1.89 14.22 -15.29
CA PHE A 194 -3.35 14.32 -15.33
C PHE A 194 -3.82 15.77 -15.13
N SER A 195 -4.81 16.17 -15.92
CA SER A 195 -5.56 17.42 -15.71
C SER A 195 -6.48 17.29 -14.49
N PRO A 196 -6.76 18.39 -13.75
CA PRO A 196 -7.77 18.40 -12.68
C PRO A 196 -9.13 17.84 -13.12
N GLY A 197 -9.47 17.98 -14.41
CA GLY A 197 -10.71 17.45 -15.01
C GLY A 197 -10.90 15.94 -14.89
N VAL A 198 -9.91 15.19 -14.44
CA VAL A 198 -10.03 13.76 -14.10
C VAL A 198 -10.84 13.56 -12.82
N LEU A 199 -10.73 14.48 -11.86
CA LEU A 199 -11.32 14.40 -10.52
C LEU A 199 -12.22 15.58 -10.13
N TYR A 200 -12.20 16.68 -10.89
CA TYR A 200 -12.96 17.90 -10.57
C TYR A 200 -13.69 18.38 -11.83
N ARG A 201 -15.03 18.45 -11.77
CA ARG A 201 -15.89 18.88 -12.89
C ARG A 201 -17.24 19.48 -12.43
N PRO A 202 -17.36 20.80 -12.25
CA PRO A 202 -16.45 21.72 -11.55
C PRO A 202 -16.28 21.38 -10.07
N GLU A 203 -17.20 20.61 -9.50
CA GLU A 203 -17.19 20.09 -8.14
C GLU A 203 -16.40 18.76 -8.07
N PHE A 204 -16.12 18.28 -6.86
CA PHE A 204 -15.31 17.09 -6.66
C PHE A 204 -16.05 15.80 -7.10
N GLY A 205 -15.52 15.10 -8.10
CA GLY A 205 -16.10 13.86 -8.62
C GLY A 205 -15.30 13.28 -9.79
N PRO A 206 -15.13 11.94 -9.86
CA PRO A 206 -14.29 11.34 -10.89
C PRO A 206 -14.98 11.40 -12.24
N SER A 207 -14.19 11.60 -13.29
CA SER A 207 -14.68 11.47 -14.65
C SER A 207 -15.05 10.02 -14.99
N SER A 208 -16.02 9.86 -15.91
CA SER A 208 -16.37 8.53 -16.44
C SER A 208 -15.18 7.81 -17.07
N GLY A 209 -14.31 8.56 -17.76
CA GLY A 209 -13.06 8.02 -18.32
C GLY A 209 -12.12 7.50 -17.24
N ALA A 210 -11.96 8.22 -16.12
CA ALA A 210 -11.14 7.76 -14.99
C ALA A 210 -11.69 6.47 -14.38
N LEU A 211 -13.00 6.37 -14.21
CA LEU A 211 -13.65 5.15 -13.70
C LEU A 211 -13.46 3.97 -14.65
N ALA A 212 -13.68 4.18 -15.95
CA ALA A 212 -13.54 3.13 -16.96
C ALA A 212 -12.08 2.62 -17.05
N TRP A 213 -11.10 3.53 -17.14
CA TRP A 213 -9.70 3.14 -17.17
C TRP A 213 -9.24 2.52 -15.85
N GLY A 214 -9.68 3.06 -14.71
CA GLY A 214 -9.42 2.49 -13.40
C GLY A 214 -9.95 1.05 -13.29
N ALA A 215 -11.17 0.80 -13.75
CA ALA A 215 -11.77 -0.53 -13.77
C ALA A 215 -10.98 -1.50 -14.68
N ILE A 216 -10.66 -1.09 -15.90
CA ILE A 216 -9.92 -1.94 -16.86
C ILE A 216 -8.52 -2.27 -16.31
N LEU A 217 -7.75 -1.25 -15.89
CA LEU A 217 -6.39 -1.45 -15.40
C LEU A 217 -6.37 -2.30 -14.14
N SER A 218 -7.26 -2.02 -13.18
CA SER A 218 -7.34 -2.81 -11.95
C SER A 218 -7.73 -4.25 -12.22
N ALA A 219 -8.70 -4.51 -13.10
CA ALA A 219 -9.09 -5.87 -13.49
C ALA A 219 -7.94 -6.62 -14.17
N VAL A 220 -7.24 -6.00 -15.13
CA VAL A 220 -6.11 -6.61 -15.83
C VAL A 220 -4.96 -6.93 -14.88
N ILE A 221 -4.56 -5.98 -14.04
CA ILE A 221 -3.46 -6.15 -13.09
C ILE A 221 -3.81 -7.21 -12.03
N LEU A 222 -5.04 -7.18 -11.51
CA LEU A 222 -5.48 -8.15 -10.52
C LEU A 222 -5.59 -9.56 -11.11
N ALA A 223 -6.13 -9.69 -12.33
CA ALA A 223 -6.16 -10.96 -13.05
C ALA A 223 -4.75 -11.50 -13.30
N ALA A 224 -3.82 -10.66 -13.76
CA ALA A 224 -2.42 -11.04 -13.92
C ALA A 224 -1.79 -11.49 -12.59
N GLY A 225 -2.08 -10.79 -11.49
CA GLY A 225 -1.69 -11.18 -10.14
C GLY A 225 -2.18 -12.57 -9.78
N PHE A 226 -3.47 -12.85 -9.91
CA PHE A 226 -4.03 -14.18 -9.63
C PHE A 226 -3.47 -15.27 -10.53
N LEU A 227 -3.28 -14.99 -11.82
CA LEU A 227 -2.67 -15.92 -12.78
C LEU A 227 -1.22 -16.24 -12.41
N ALA A 228 -0.44 -15.27 -11.92
CA ALA A 228 0.94 -15.48 -11.48
C ALA A 228 1.03 -16.45 -10.29
N TRP A 229 -0.03 -16.53 -9.49
CA TRP A 229 -0.16 -17.46 -8.36
C TRP A 229 -0.94 -18.73 -8.69
N TRP A 230 -1.27 -18.97 -9.97
CA TRP A 230 -1.98 -20.17 -10.40
C TRP A 230 -1.27 -21.44 -9.93
N GLY A 231 -2.03 -22.40 -9.38
CA GLY A 231 -1.49 -23.63 -8.77
C GLY A 231 -0.92 -23.46 -7.35
N ARG A 232 -0.70 -22.24 -6.87
CA ARG A 232 -0.24 -21.93 -5.50
C ARG A 232 -1.28 -21.17 -4.65
N LEU A 233 -2.49 -20.95 -5.18
CA LEU A 233 -3.63 -20.42 -4.43
C LEU A 233 -4.13 -21.46 -3.41
N GLY A 234 -4.55 -20.99 -2.23
CA GLY A 234 -5.13 -21.85 -1.21
C GLY A 234 -6.04 -21.12 -0.23
N LEU A 235 -6.91 -21.86 0.45
CA LEU A 235 -7.66 -21.31 1.58
C LEU A 235 -6.81 -21.27 2.86
N ARG A 236 -5.96 -22.27 3.05
CA ARG A 236 -5.09 -22.42 4.22
C ARG A 236 -3.63 -22.55 3.81
N ALA A 237 -2.77 -21.75 4.43
CA ALA A 237 -1.33 -21.87 4.31
C ALA A 237 -0.82 -23.11 5.08
N PRO A 238 0.36 -23.64 4.73
CA PRO A 238 1.11 -24.54 5.59
C PRO A 238 1.28 -23.94 7.00
N ARG A 239 1.25 -24.79 8.04
CA ARG A 239 1.27 -24.33 9.45
C ARG A 239 2.48 -23.46 9.79
N ALA A 240 3.64 -23.72 9.19
CA ALA A 240 4.83 -22.90 9.42
C ALA A 240 4.67 -21.48 8.87
N GLN A 241 4.14 -21.37 7.64
CA GLN A 241 3.83 -20.08 7.02
C GLN A 241 2.75 -19.32 7.82
N GLN A 242 1.71 -20.02 8.29
CA GLN A 242 0.66 -19.41 9.10
C GLN A 242 1.21 -18.80 10.40
N ARG A 243 2.05 -19.55 11.14
CA ARG A 243 2.67 -19.08 12.38
C ARG A 243 3.58 -17.89 12.15
N ASP A 244 4.35 -17.89 11.06
CA ASP A 244 5.22 -16.77 10.71
C ASP A 244 4.41 -15.49 10.39
N ALA A 245 3.28 -15.63 9.70
CA ALA A 245 2.38 -14.52 9.40
C ALA A 245 1.70 -13.95 10.67
N GLU A 246 1.26 -14.82 11.59
CA GLU A 246 0.68 -14.41 12.88
C GLU A 246 1.70 -13.66 13.75
N GLN A 247 2.92 -14.18 13.86
CA GLN A 247 4.00 -13.51 14.61
C GLN A 247 4.35 -12.15 14.02
N PHE A 248 4.30 -12.02 12.69
CA PHE A 248 4.53 -10.76 12.02
C PHE A 248 3.45 -9.73 12.32
N ALA A 249 2.17 -10.12 12.26
CA ALA A 249 1.06 -9.23 12.56
C ALA A 249 1.02 -8.77 14.02
N GLU A 250 1.54 -9.58 14.96
CA GLU A 250 1.65 -9.21 16.38
C GLU A 250 2.86 -8.31 16.70
N GLY A 251 3.88 -8.32 15.84
CA GLY A 251 5.16 -7.62 16.07
C GLY A 251 5.27 -6.23 15.44
N GLY A 252 4.31 -5.81 14.61
CA GLY A 252 4.22 -4.48 14.00
C GLY A 252 3.38 -3.51 14.81
#